data_AF-A0A7M3MER1-F1
#
_entry.id   AF-A0A7M3MER1-F1
#
_cell.length_a   1.000
_cell.length_b   1.000
_cell.length_c   1.000
_cell.angle_alpha   90.00
_cell.angle_beta   90.00
_cell.angle_gamma   90.00
#
_symmetry.space_group_name_H-M   'P 1'
#
loop_
_entity.id
_entity.type
_entity.pdbx_description
1 polymer ?
#
loop_
_entity_poly.entity_id
_entity_poly.type
_entity_poly.pdbx_seq_one_letter_code
_entity_poly.pdbx_strand_id
1 'polypeptide(L)'
;MSTCSQTVLVLLLAALLVLPACGDDRRALAGSYTARSEAGATVNLVLKHDGKGAWTHGGITASITWERRSENAIWLRTKDGGVLRGQLNNGGIVLELPGGDVFTFTKP
;
A
#
# COMPACT_ATOMS: atom_id res chain seq x y z
N MET A 1 40.88 -34.49 -0.79
CA MET A 1 39.44 -34.48 -0.42
C MET A 1 39.00 -33.02 -0.28
N SER A 2 38.97 -32.25 -1.38
CA SER A 2 38.70 -30.79 -1.32
C SER A 2 37.56 -30.34 -2.23
N THR A 3 37.06 -31.23 -3.09
CA THR A 3 35.98 -30.97 -4.04
C THR A 3 34.59 -31.03 -3.39
N CYS A 4 34.37 -31.84 -2.35
CA CYS A 4 33.07 -31.90 -1.67
C CYS A 4 32.68 -30.62 -0.92
N SER A 5 33.65 -29.85 -0.40
CA SER A 5 33.38 -28.61 0.33
C SER A 5 33.00 -27.45 -0.61
N GLN A 6 33.58 -27.44 -1.81
CA GLN A 6 33.39 -26.37 -2.78
C GLN A 6 32.00 -26.41 -3.44
N THR A 7 31.44 -27.60 -3.68
CA THR A 7 30.09 -27.75 -4.28
C THR A 7 28.99 -27.30 -3.32
N VAL A 8 29.15 -27.55 -2.02
CA VAL A 8 28.17 -27.18 -0.99
C VAL A 8 28.09 -25.65 -0.84
N LEU A 9 29.23 -24.96 -0.92
CA LEU A 9 29.27 -23.50 -0.82
C LEU A 9 28.57 -22.81 -2.01
N VAL A 10 28.75 -23.33 -3.22
CA VAL A 10 28.10 -22.80 -4.44
C VAL A 10 26.58 -23.02 -4.41
N LEU A 11 26.12 -24.16 -3.91
CA LEU A 11 24.70 -24.45 -3.72
C LEU A 11 24.05 -23.55 -2.65
N LEU A 12 24.77 -23.24 -1.56
CA LEU A 12 24.30 -22.32 -0.52
C LEU A 12 24.21 -20.86 -1.02
N LEU A 13 25.17 -20.39 -1.83
CA LEU A 13 25.10 -19.07 -2.44
C LEU A 13 23.97 -18.98 -3.48
N ALA A 14 23.79 -20.01 -4.31
CA ALA A 14 22.71 -20.05 -5.30
C ALA A 14 21.31 -20.07 -4.64
N ALA A 15 21.17 -20.72 -3.48
CA ALA A 15 19.92 -20.72 -2.71
C ALA A 15 19.58 -19.34 -2.10
N LEU A 16 20.58 -18.51 -1.80
CA LEU A 16 20.36 -17.15 -1.28
C LEU A 16 19.84 -16.16 -2.35
N LEU A 17 20.09 -16.43 -3.64
CA LEU A 17 19.65 -15.58 -4.76
C LEU A 17 18.17 -15.76 -5.13
N VAL A 18 17.48 -16.75 -4.55
CA VAL A 18 16.05 -17.03 -4.82
C VAL A 18 15.15 -16.46 -3.72
N LEU A 19 15.68 -15.68 -2.77
CA LEU A 19 14.84 -14.95 -1.83
C LEU A 19 14.03 -13.92 -2.62
N PRO A 20 12.69 -14.06 -2.72
CA PRO A 20 11.88 -13.02 -3.34
C PRO A 20 12.13 -11.75 -2.54
N ALA A 21 12.63 -10.71 -3.20
CA ALA A 21 12.80 -9.39 -2.63
C ALA A 21 11.41 -8.80 -2.31
N CYS A 22 10.81 -9.27 -1.22
CA CYS A 22 9.60 -8.73 -0.62
C CYS A 22 9.94 -7.37 -0.03
N GLY A 23 9.96 -6.32 -0.85
CA GLY A 23 10.32 -5.00 -0.38
C GLY A 23 9.82 -3.81 -1.19
N ASP A 24 9.45 -3.99 -2.47
CA ASP A 24 9.27 -2.84 -3.36
C ASP A 24 7.83 -2.30 -3.46
N ASP A 25 6.82 -3.15 -3.22
CA ASP A 25 5.42 -2.78 -3.48
C ASP A 25 4.88 -1.63 -2.64
N ARG A 26 5.39 -1.44 -1.41
CA ARG A 26 4.94 -0.34 -0.55
C ARG A 26 5.58 0.99 -0.92
N ARG A 27 6.78 1.00 -1.49
CA ARG A 27 7.46 2.24 -1.89
C ARG A 27 6.76 2.87 -3.08
N ALA A 28 6.30 2.06 -4.04
CA ALA A 28 5.56 2.54 -5.21
C ALA A 28 4.22 3.23 -4.85
N LEU A 29 3.55 2.74 -3.81
CA LEU A 29 2.26 3.23 -3.32
C LEU A 29 2.37 4.33 -2.25
N ALA A 30 3.54 4.51 -1.65
CA ALA A 30 3.75 5.61 -0.72
C ALA A 30 3.64 6.95 -1.46
N GLY A 31 2.99 7.93 -0.83
CA GLY A 31 2.75 9.24 -1.44
C GLY A 31 1.56 9.97 -0.84
N SER A 32 1.31 11.16 -1.37
CA SER A 32 0.11 11.94 -1.09
C SER A 32 -0.84 11.82 -2.27
N TYR A 33 -2.12 11.69 -1.97
CA TYR A 33 -3.18 11.51 -2.94
C TYR A 33 -4.34 12.44 -2.61
N THR A 34 -5.00 12.95 -3.63
CA THR A 34 -6.17 13.81 -3.46
C THR A 34 -7.37 13.24 -4.19
N ALA A 35 -8.54 13.38 -3.57
CA ALA A 35 -9.84 13.12 -4.17
C ALA A 35 -10.77 14.30 -3.92
N ARG A 36 -11.86 14.36 -4.66
CA ARG A 36 -12.95 15.32 -4.44
C ARG A 36 -14.19 14.54 -4.02
N SER A 37 -14.79 14.90 -2.89
CA SER A 37 -16.08 14.34 -2.49
C SER A 37 -17.18 14.85 -3.40
N GLU A 38 -18.34 14.19 -3.40
CA GLU A 38 -19.52 14.65 -4.15
C GLU A 38 -19.95 16.07 -3.75
N ALA A 39 -19.80 16.42 -2.47
CA ALA A 39 -20.04 17.77 -1.96
C ALA A 39 -18.96 18.80 -2.37
N GLY A 40 -17.98 18.41 -3.18
CA GLY A 40 -16.92 19.27 -3.69
C GLY A 40 -15.76 19.51 -2.73
N ALA A 41 -15.74 18.87 -1.57
CA ALA A 41 -14.66 19.01 -0.59
C ALA A 41 -13.43 18.20 -1.01
N THR A 42 -12.24 18.76 -0.80
CA THR A 42 -10.98 18.03 -1.03
C THR A 42 -10.73 17.05 0.11
N VAL A 43 -10.41 15.82 -0.25
CA VAL A 43 -9.98 14.77 0.66
C VAL A 43 -8.53 14.43 0.35
N ASN A 44 -7.68 14.37 1.37
CA ASN A 44 -6.27 14.05 1.23
C ASN A 44 -5.97 12.70 1.90
N LEU A 45 -5.25 11.83 1.21
CA LEU A 45 -4.79 10.54 1.69
C LEU A 45 -3.27 10.48 1.58
N VAL A 46 -2.60 10.27 2.71
CA VAL A 46 -1.15 10.10 2.77
C VAL A 46 -0.85 8.65 3.15
N LEU A 47 -0.09 7.95 2.30
CA LEU A 47 0.40 6.60 2.54
C LEU A 47 1.91 6.65 2.78
N LYS A 48 2.37 6.17 3.94
CA LYS A 48 3.80 6.04 4.27
C LYS A 48 4.30 4.63 3.98
N HIS A 49 5.56 4.50 3.60
CA HIS A 49 6.19 3.22 3.25
C HIS A 49 6.12 2.16 4.35
N ASP A 50 5.97 2.57 5.61
CA ASP A 50 5.87 1.69 6.79
C ASP A 50 4.47 1.08 6.96
N GLY A 51 3.51 1.37 6.06
CA GLY A 51 2.12 0.93 6.16
C GLY A 51 1.27 1.79 7.07
N LYS A 52 1.77 2.93 7.55
CA LYS A 52 0.95 3.94 8.23
C LYS A 52 0.46 4.96 7.23
N GLY A 53 -0.61 5.67 7.57
CA GLY A 53 -1.13 6.74 6.74
C GLY A 53 -2.02 7.70 7.51
N ALA A 54 -2.50 8.70 6.78
CA ALA A 54 -3.43 9.68 7.30
C ALA A 54 -4.48 10.01 6.23
N TRP A 55 -5.74 10.05 6.64
CA TRP A 55 -6.86 10.53 5.84
C TRP A 55 -7.29 11.88 6.41
N THR A 56 -7.45 12.89 5.56
CA THR A 56 -7.91 14.23 5.97
C THR A 56 -9.11 14.64 5.15
N HIS A 57 -10.22 14.96 5.82
CA HIS A 57 -11.44 15.46 5.22
C HIS A 57 -11.99 16.62 6.06
N GLY A 58 -12.29 17.76 5.42
CA GLY A 58 -12.84 18.92 6.13
C GLY A 58 -11.94 19.46 7.26
N GLY A 59 -10.62 19.30 7.14
CA GLY A 59 -9.65 19.69 8.18
C GLY A 59 -9.49 18.69 9.34
N ILE A 60 -10.26 17.61 9.35
CA ILE A 60 -10.16 16.54 10.35
C ILE A 60 -9.25 15.44 9.81
N THR A 61 -8.18 15.13 10.53
CA THR A 61 -7.23 14.07 10.16
C THR A 61 -7.44 12.82 11.01
N ALA A 62 -7.73 11.70 10.36
CA ALA A 62 -7.78 10.37 10.95
C ALA A 62 -6.51 9.58 10.59
N SER A 63 -5.90 8.93 11.58
CA SER A 63 -4.78 8.00 11.31
C SER A 63 -5.32 6.68 10.79
N ILE A 64 -4.61 6.10 9.81
CA ILE A 64 -4.93 4.79 9.25
C ILE A 64 -3.69 3.91 9.21
N THR A 65 -3.91 2.60 9.09
CA THR A 65 -2.89 1.66 8.63
C THR A 65 -3.32 1.08 7.29
N TRP A 66 -2.39 0.81 6.40
CA TRP A 66 -2.71 0.27 5.08
C TRP A 66 -1.81 -0.90 4.72
N GLU A 67 -2.36 -1.77 3.87
CA GLU A 67 -1.66 -2.91 3.32
C GLU A 67 -2.11 -3.16 1.89
N ARG A 68 -1.15 -3.47 1.01
CA ARG A 68 -1.45 -4.02 -0.31
C ARG A 68 -1.82 -5.49 -0.12
N ARG A 69 -2.99 -5.89 -0.62
CA ARG A 69 -3.49 -7.28 -0.50
C ARG A 69 -3.18 -8.11 -1.75
N SER A 70 -3.15 -7.47 -2.91
CA SER A 70 -2.79 -8.06 -4.20
C SER A 70 -2.25 -6.99 -5.13
N GLU A 71 -1.89 -7.36 -6.36
CA GLU A 71 -1.40 -6.43 -7.36
C GLU A 71 -2.32 -5.22 -7.54
N ASN A 72 -3.65 -5.43 -7.48
CA ASN A 72 -4.64 -4.38 -7.74
C ASN A 72 -5.49 -4.02 -6.51
N ALA A 73 -5.20 -4.55 -5.32
CA ALA A 73 -6.02 -4.32 -4.13
C ALA A 73 -5.22 -3.74 -2.96
N ILE A 74 -5.81 -2.75 -2.29
CA ILE A 74 -5.28 -2.11 -1.09
C ILE A 74 -6.36 -2.03 -0.03
N TRP A 75 -6.02 -2.34 1.22
CA TRP A 75 -6.92 -2.19 2.37
C TRP A 75 -6.40 -1.10 3.29
N LEU A 76 -7.29 -0.21 3.72
CA LEU A 76 -7.03 0.84 4.69
C LEU A 76 -7.86 0.54 5.94
N ARG A 77 -7.19 0.32 7.07
CA ARG A 77 -7.84 0.11 8.36
C ARG A 77 -7.85 1.42 9.14
N THR A 78 -9.04 1.80 9.59
CA THR A 78 -9.24 2.95 10.48
C THR A 78 -8.97 2.55 11.93
N LYS A 79 -8.67 3.53 12.78
CA LYS A 79 -8.50 3.28 14.23
C LYS A 79 -9.75 2.69 14.89
N ASP A 80 -10.93 3.04 14.37
CA ASP A 80 -12.22 2.56 14.88
C ASP A 80 -12.54 1.11 14.45
N GLY A 81 -11.60 0.42 13.79
CA GLY A 81 -11.73 -0.98 13.40
C GLY A 81 -12.37 -1.21 12.03
N GLY A 82 -12.78 -0.14 11.34
CA GLY A 82 -13.28 -0.22 9.97
C GLY A 82 -12.19 -0.58 8.97
N VAL A 83 -12.55 -1.31 7.92
CA VAL A 83 -11.65 -1.60 6.79
C VAL A 83 -12.28 -1.05 5.51
N LEU A 84 -11.61 -0.07 4.91
CA LEU A 84 -11.92 0.46 3.59
C LEU A 84 -11.16 -0.38 2.56
N ARG A 85 -11.89 -0.91 1.58
CA ARG A 85 -11.31 -1.67 0.48
C ARG A 85 -11.14 -0.75 -0.70
N GLY A 86 -9.98 -0.83 -1.32
CA GLY A 86 -9.67 -0.05 -2.50
C GLY A 86 -9.02 -0.85 -3.60
N GLN A 87 -9.17 -0.34 -4.81
CA GLN A 87 -8.51 -0.84 -6.01
C GLN A 87 -7.44 0.14 -6.47
N LEU A 88 -6.31 -0.39 -6.91
CA LEU A 88 -5.23 0.38 -7.51
C LEU A 88 -5.49 0.49 -9.01
N ASN A 89 -5.45 1.72 -9.56
CA ASN A 89 -5.72 1.95 -10.98
C ASN A 89 -4.81 3.06 -11.52
N ASN A 90 -3.95 2.74 -12.50
CA ASN A 90 -3.10 3.70 -13.22
C ASN A 90 -2.35 4.70 -12.31
N GLY A 91 -1.86 4.25 -11.15
CA GLY A 91 -1.17 5.09 -10.17
C GLY A 91 -2.07 5.86 -9.19
N GLY A 92 -3.39 5.76 -9.34
CA GLY A 92 -4.40 6.22 -8.38
C GLY A 92 -5.00 5.10 -7.52
N ILE A 93 -5.90 5.47 -6.62
CA ILE A 93 -6.57 4.57 -5.68
C ILE A 93 -8.07 4.86 -5.70
N VAL A 94 -8.88 3.85 -5.99
CA VAL A 94 -10.34 3.93 -5.87
C VAL A 94 -10.73 3.29 -4.55
N LEU A 95 -11.39 4.04 -3.65
CA LEU A 95 -11.84 3.54 -2.34
C LEU A 95 -13.36 3.54 -2.27
N GLU A 96 -13.92 2.44 -1.80
CA GLU A 96 -15.35 2.32 -1.50
C GLU A 96 -15.55 2.51 0.00
N LEU A 97 -16.36 3.50 0.38
CA LEU A 97 -16.73 3.72 1.76
C LEU A 97 -17.95 2.86 2.15
N PRO A 98 -18.05 2.47 3.44
CA PRO A 98 -19.29 1.97 3.99
C PRO A 98 -20.41 3.00 3.78
N GLY A 99 -21.44 2.63 3.02
CA GLY A 99 -22.51 3.55 2.61
C GLY A 99 -22.65 3.71 1.09
N GLY A 100 -21.66 3.25 0.31
CA GLY A 100 -21.72 3.25 -1.16
C GLY A 100 -20.98 4.39 -1.84
N ASP A 101 -20.43 5.34 -1.07
CA ASP A 101 -19.65 6.44 -1.63
C ASP A 101 -18.31 5.92 -2.20
N VAL A 102 -17.93 6.44 -3.37
CA VAL A 102 -16.69 6.07 -4.05
C VAL A 102 -15.76 7.28 -4.15
N PHE A 103 -14.53 7.12 -3.71
CA PHE A 103 -13.48 8.14 -3.83
C PHE A 103 -12.40 7.70 -4.81
N THR A 104 -12.19 8.49 -5.85
CA THR A 104 -11.08 8.32 -6.78
C THR A 104 -9.94 9.25 -6.40
N PHE A 105 -8.90 8.68 -5.84
CA PHE A 105 -7.67 9.36 -5.43
C PHE A 105 -6.64 9.34 -6.54
N THR A 106 -6.07 10.50 -6.85
CA THR A 106 -4.94 10.64 -7.79
C THR A 106 -3.74 11.23 -7.06
N LYS A 107 -2.52 10.85 -7.49
CA LYS A 107 -1.33 11.61 -7.09
C LYS A 107 -1.43 13.00 -7.76
N PRO A 108 -1.10 14.09 -7.04
CA PRO A 108 -1.03 15.42 -7.63
C PRO A 108 0.06 15.52 -8.70
#